data_AF-A0A6H9Q8Y2-F1
#
_entry.id   AF-A0A6H9Q8Y2-F1
#
_cell.length_a   1.000
_cell.length_b   1.000
_cell.length_c   1.000
_cell.angle_alpha   90.00
_cell.angle_beta   90.00
_cell.angle_gamma   90.00
#
_symmetry.space_group_name_H-M   'P 1'
#
loop_
_entity.id
_entity.type
_entity.pdbx_description
1 polymer ?
#
loop_
_entity_poly.entity_id
_entity_poly.type
_entity_poly.pdbx_seq_one_letter_code
_entity_poly.pdbx_strand_id
1 'polypeptide(L)'
;MNNRITPYNITELKTNEIFVFGSNSNGVHNGNAAATAMKFGAIMGQAVGIQGQTYALPSKHIENLKKHIDDFLLYAEQHPEYIFLVTEIGCGISKHSPFEIAPLFKEAVHIKNINLPLSFWDVLNGGIQARIKQVAEKESPSVSDFCQRTGLSFTILMNILLRKELPTVWIVQKILIAFPSINARWLLLGEGDMKLTKRNSFFTRINDFLHILFASK
;
A
#
# COMPACT_ATOMS: atom_id res chain seq x y z
N MET A 1 10.10 -1.82 10.07
CA MET A 1 9.39 -1.02 9.06
C MET A 1 10.43 -0.36 8.18
N ASN A 2 10.22 -0.31 6.85
CA ASN A 2 11.12 0.45 5.99
C ASN A 2 10.96 1.94 6.30
N ASN A 3 12.06 2.63 6.62
CA ASN A 3 12.04 4.09 6.88
C ASN A 3 11.86 4.93 5.61
N ARG A 4 11.61 4.29 4.46
CA ARG A 4 11.50 4.89 3.12
C ARG A 4 10.05 4.97 2.63
N ILE A 5 9.16 5.45 3.49
CA ILE A 5 7.73 5.59 3.17
C ILE A 5 7.48 7.03 2.77
N THR A 6 6.88 7.22 1.60
CA THR A 6 6.40 8.54 1.18
C THR A 6 5.25 8.98 2.07
N PRO A 7 5.30 10.18 2.68
CA PRO A 7 4.16 10.71 3.43
C PRO A 7 2.92 10.82 2.54
N TYR A 8 1.75 10.46 3.08
CA TYR A 8 0.49 10.50 2.31
C TYR A 8 0.13 11.92 1.87
N ASN A 9 0.38 12.91 2.72
CA ASN A 9 0.13 14.32 2.44
C ASN A 9 1.45 15.09 2.44
N ILE A 10 1.89 15.52 1.26
CA ILE A 10 3.11 16.31 1.09
C ILE A 10 2.69 17.75 0.80
N THR A 11 2.88 18.62 1.77
CA THR A 11 2.56 20.05 1.67
C THR A 11 3.79 20.93 1.44
N GLU A 12 4.97 20.39 1.72
CA GLU A 12 6.27 21.04 1.58
C GLU A 12 7.34 20.01 1.23
N LEU A 13 8.45 20.47 0.67
CA LEU A 13 9.62 19.66 0.32
C LEU A 13 10.86 20.28 0.95
N LYS A 14 11.76 19.44 1.46
CA LYS A 14 13.14 19.87 1.72
C LYS A 14 13.85 20.15 0.41
N THR A 15 14.93 20.94 0.46
CA THR A 15 15.74 21.32 -0.72
C THR A 15 16.22 20.14 -1.57
N ASN A 16 16.41 18.97 -0.96
CA ASN A 16 16.86 17.77 -1.65
C ASN A 16 15.73 16.75 -1.90
N GLU A 17 14.47 17.08 -1.62
CA GLU A 17 13.34 16.19 -1.87
C GLU A 17 12.71 16.49 -3.23
N ILE A 18 12.46 15.44 -4.01
CA ILE A 18 11.81 15.52 -5.32
C ILE A 18 10.46 14.84 -5.26
N PHE A 19 9.40 15.60 -5.53
CA PHE A 19 8.04 15.07 -5.57
C PHE A 19 7.78 14.34 -6.89
N VAL A 20 7.59 13.02 -6.84
CA VAL A 20 7.36 12.21 -8.04
C VAL A 20 5.88 11.94 -8.22
N PHE A 21 5.33 12.34 -9.36
CA PHE A 21 3.89 12.36 -9.59
C PHE A 21 3.47 11.78 -10.93
N GLY A 22 2.25 11.23 -10.95
CA GLY A 22 1.62 10.74 -12.17
C GLY A 22 1.17 11.89 -13.08
N SER A 23 1.60 11.84 -14.33
CA SER A 23 1.34 12.84 -15.37
C SER A 23 0.54 12.23 -16.53
N ASN A 24 -0.11 13.09 -17.33
CA ASN A 24 -0.72 12.69 -18.60
C ASN A 24 0.17 13.07 -19.78
N SER A 25 -0.13 12.50 -20.96
CA SER A 25 0.64 12.70 -22.20
C SER A 25 0.79 14.16 -22.62
N ASN A 26 -0.13 15.02 -22.19
CA ASN A 26 -0.17 16.43 -22.60
C ASN A 26 0.47 17.36 -21.54
N GLY A 27 0.98 16.81 -20.43
CA GLY A 27 1.53 17.61 -19.34
C GLY A 27 0.52 18.54 -18.66
N VAL A 28 -0.77 18.18 -18.68
CA VAL A 28 -1.83 18.99 -18.01
C VAL A 28 -1.94 18.55 -16.56
N HIS A 29 -1.59 19.42 -15.62
CA HIS A 29 -1.39 19.05 -14.21
C HIS A 29 -2.47 19.59 -13.27
N ASN A 30 -3.75 19.43 -13.64
CA ASN A 30 -4.86 20.04 -12.90
C ASN A 30 -5.54 19.12 -11.86
N GLY A 31 -5.08 17.87 -11.70
CA GLY A 31 -5.74 16.88 -10.83
C GLY A 31 -4.80 16.24 -9.82
N ASN A 32 -5.31 15.97 -8.62
CA ASN A 32 -4.68 15.15 -7.57
C ASN A 32 -3.20 15.52 -7.31
N ALA A 33 -2.30 14.54 -7.35
CA ALA A 33 -0.87 14.74 -7.14
C ALA A 33 -0.27 15.72 -8.16
N ALA A 34 -0.73 15.74 -9.42
CA ALA A 34 -0.22 16.66 -10.43
C ALA A 34 -0.55 18.13 -10.10
N ALA A 35 -1.74 18.40 -9.55
CA ALA A 35 -2.09 19.74 -9.07
C ALA A 35 -1.21 20.19 -7.89
N THR A 36 -0.82 19.25 -7.03
CA THR A 36 0.12 19.54 -5.93
C THR A 36 1.52 19.80 -6.47
N ALA A 37 1.97 19.05 -7.47
CA ALA A 37 3.28 19.22 -8.12
C ALA A 37 3.48 20.63 -8.71
N MET A 38 2.40 21.30 -9.16
CA MET A 38 2.47 22.69 -9.62
C MET A 38 3.01 23.65 -8.56
N LYS A 39 2.74 23.39 -7.27
CA LYS A 39 3.28 24.19 -6.15
C LYS A 39 4.78 24.02 -5.94
N PHE A 40 5.33 22.92 -6.45
CA PHE A 40 6.73 22.53 -6.31
C PHE A 40 7.55 22.74 -7.60
N GLY A 41 6.96 23.41 -8.59
CA GLY A 41 7.65 23.80 -9.83
C GLY A 41 7.45 22.87 -11.02
N ALA A 42 6.41 22.04 -11.02
CA ALA A 42 5.97 21.38 -12.24
C ALA A 42 5.54 22.41 -13.32
N ILE A 43 5.78 22.09 -14.58
CA ILE A 43 5.62 22.94 -15.75
C ILE A 43 4.49 22.37 -16.61
N MET A 44 3.49 23.21 -16.90
CA MET A 44 2.41 22.84 -17.82
C MET A 44 2.95 22.49 -19.20
N GLY A 45 2.53 21.36 -19.75
CA GLY A 45 3.00 20.84 -21.04
C GLY A 45 4.19 19.90 -20.96
N GLN A 46 4.89 19.84 -19.81
CA GLN A 46 6.01 18.90 -19.63
C GLN A 46 5.53 17.60 -18.97
N ALA A 47 5.28 16.59 -19.81
CA ALA A 47 4.66 15.34 -19.38
C ALA A 47 5.60 14.39 -18.62
N VAL A 48 6.92 14.54 -18.76
CA VAL A 48 7.92 13.56 -18.31
C VAL A 48 9.18 14.23 -17.76
N GLY A 49 9.81 13.58 -16.78
CA GLY A 49 11.14 13.93 -16.29
C GLY A 49 11.15 15.02 -15.21
N ILE A 50 12.35 15.47 -14.88
CA ILE A 50 12.60 16.48 -13.84
C ILE A 50 12.09 17.87 -14.25
N GLN A 51 11.46 18.57 -13.31
CA GLN A 51 10.97 19.95 -13.46
C GLN A 51 10.74 20.59 -12.08
N GLY A 52 11.46 21.68 -11.80
CA GLY A 52 11.50 22.26 -10.46
C GLY A 52 11.99 21.23 -9.43
N GLN A 53 11.31 21.12 -8.29
CA GLN A 53 11.52 20.06 -7.29
C GLN A 53 10.57 18.87 -7.50
N THR A 54 10.24 18.54 -8.75
CA THR A 54 9.31 17.46 -9.09
C THR A 54 9.82 16.61 -10.24
N TYR A 55 9.33 15.37 -10.32
CA TYR A 55 9.58 14.47 -11.43
C TYR A 55 8.24 13.93 -11.97
N ALA A 56 7.95 14.16 -13.25
CA ALA A 56 6.74 13.68 -13.89
C ALA A 56 6.91 12.27 -14.47
N LEU A 57 5.96 11.39 -14.15
CA LEU A 57 5.87 10.03 -14.69
C LEU A 57 4.57 9.88 -15.49
N PRO A 58 4.62 9.75 -16.83
CA PRO A 58 3.42 9.46 -17.62
C PRO A 58 2.75 8.16 -17.17
N SER A 59 1.53 8.26 -16.61
CA SER A 59 0.87 7.13 -15.93
C SER A 59 -0.58 6.92 -16.38
N LYS A 60 -0.94 7.43 -17.56
CA LYS A 60 -2.30 7.26 -18.13
C LYS A 60 -2.51 5.86 -18.70
N HIS A 61 -1.48 5.28 -19.31
CA HIS A 61 -1.54 3.98 -19.99
C HIS A 61 -0.44 3.07 -19.44
N ILE A 62 -0.84 1.89 -18.93
CA ILE A 62 0.08 0.97 -18.26
C ILE A 62 1.14 0.38 -19.21
N GLU A 63 0.81 0.25 -20.50
CA GLU A 63 1.68 -0.36 -21.54
C GLU A 63 3.06 0.29 -21.62
N ASN A 64 3.13 1.62 -21.48
CA ASN A 64 4.38 2.40 -21.53
C ASN A 64 4.90 2.79 -20.14
N LEU A 65 4.11 2.59 -19.09
CA LEU A 65 4.44 3.03 -17.74
C LEU A 65 5.72 2.36 -17.23
N LYS A 66 5.93 1.07 -17.53
CA LYS A 66 7.15 0.36 -17.12
C LYS A 66 8.40 1.06 -17.63
N LYS A 67 8.43 1.45 -18.90
CA LYS A 67 9.59 2.16 -19.49
C LYS A 67 9.86 3.47 -18.74
N HIS A 68 8.84 4.26 -18.48
CA HIS A 68 8.99 5.52 -17.74
C HIS A 68 9.45 5.31 -16.30
N ILE A 69 9.01 4.23 -15.66
CA ILE A 69 9.52 3.83 -14.34
C ILE A 69 11.00 3.45 -14.45
N ASP A 70 11.39 2.61 -15.41
CA ASP A 70 12.79 2.23 -15.62
C ASP A 70 13.69 3.46 -15.83
N ASP A 71 13.26 4.43 -16.65
CA ASP A 71 13.95 5.70 -16.88
C ASP A 71 14.09 6.52 -15.57
N PHE A 72 13.02 6.56 -14.76
CA PHE A 72 13.04 7.21 -13.45
C PHE A 72 13.99 6.52 -12.46
N LEU A 73 14.00 5.19 -12.41
CA LEU A 73 14.88 4.45 -11.53
C LEU A 73 16.35 4.72 -11.87
N LEU A 74 16.70 4.72 -13.16
CA LEU A 74 18.02 5.09 -13.64
C LEU A 74 18.39 6.52 -13.24
N TYR A 75 17.47 7.47 -13.42
CA TYR A 75 17.69 8.86 -12.99
C TYR A 75 17.93 8.95 -11.48
N ALA A 76 17.14 8.24 -10.67
CA ALA A 76 17.28 8.25 -9.22
C ALA A 76 18.62 7.67 -8.75
N GLU A 77 19.12 6.62 -9.41
CA GLU A 77 20.45 6.05 -9.14
C GLU A 77 21.59 7.02 -9.47
N GLN A 78 21.45 7.79 -10.55
CA GLN A 78 22.43 8.79 -10.98
C GLN A 78 22.46 10.05 -10.10
N HIS A 79 21.38 10.28 -9.33
CA HIS A 79 21.22 11.46 -8.48
C HIS A 79 21.02 11.10 -6.99
N PRO A 80 22.03 10.51 -6.33
CA PRO A 80 21.95 10.10 -4.93
C PRO A 80 21.81 11.28 -3.95
N GLU A 81 22.05 12.51 -4.39
CA GLU A 81 21.84 13.74 -3.61
C GLU A 81 20.36 14.03 -3.31
N TYR A 82 19.44 13.53 -4.16
CA TYR A 82 18.01 13.74 -4.00
C TYR A 82 17.32 12.59 -3.32
N ILE A 83 16.24 12.87 -2.59
CA ILE A 83 15.28 11.90 -2.05
C ILE A 83 14.00 12.00 -2.87
N PHE A 84 13.66 10.93 -3.59
CA PHE A 84 12.48 10.87 -4.44
C PHE A 84 11.27 10.39 -3.64
N LEU A 85 10.28 11.26 -3.48
CA LEU A 85 9.02 10.97 -2.79
C LEU A 85 7.98 10.52 -3.82
N VAL A 86 7.89 9.21 -4.05
CA VAL A 86 6.97 8.63 -5.02
C VAL A 86 5.56 8.61 -4.46
N THR A 87 4.62 9.25 -5.16
CA THR A 87 3.18 9.18 -4.88
C THR A 87 2.56 7.89 -5.44
N GLU A 88 1.26 7.64 -5.24
CA GLU A 88 0.57 6.48 -5.81
C GLU A 88 0.35 6.65 -7.33
N ILE A 89 1.43 6.52 -8.10
CA ILE A 89 1.47 6.69 -9.56
C ILE A 89 0.41 5.80 -10.20
N GLY A 90 -0.47 6.37 -11.03
CA GLY A 90 -1.52 5.63 -11.73
C GLY A 90 -2.74 5.21 -10.90
N CYS A 91 -2.71 5.32 -9.56
CA CYS A 91 -3.81 4.83 -8.72
C CYS A 91 -4.96 5.82 -8.49
N GLY A 92 -4.75 7.09 -8.82
CA GLY A 92 -5.79 8.12 -8.74
C GLY A 92 -6.78 8.07 -9.93
N ILE A 93 -6.56 8.95 -10.91
CA ILE A 93 -7.48 9.12 -12.04
C ILE A 93 -7.47 7.92 -13.00
N SER A 94 -6.29 7.31 -13.22
CA SER A 94 -6.17 6.13 -14.10
C SER A 94 -6.74 4.85 -13.48
N LYS A 95 -7.11 4.88 -12.18
CA LYS A 95 -7.76 3.78 -11.44
C LYS A 95 -7.02 2.44 -11.47
N HIS A 96 -5.71 2.43 -11.73
CA HIS A 96 -4.93 1.21 -11.57
C HIS A 96 -4.78 0.87 -10.09
N SER A 97 -4.85 -0.41 -9.76
CA SER A 97 -4.63 -0.86 -8.40
C SER A 97 -3.14 -0.82 -8.03
N PRO A 98 -2.79 -0.63 -6.74
CA PRO A 98 -1.42 -0.81 -6.29
C PRO A 98 -0.83 -2.18 -6.64
N PHE A 99 -1.67 -3.22 -6.75
CA PHE A 99 -1.25 -4.56 -7.16
C PHE A 99 -0.74 -4.63 -8.61
N GLU A 100 -1.25 -3.77 -9.50
CA GLU A 100 -0.79 -3.67 -10.88
C GLU A 100 0.48 -2.82 -10.99
N ILE A 101 0.57 -1.72 -10.21
CA ILE A 101 1.64 -0.73 -10.37
C ILE A 101 2.88 -1.04 -9.52
N ALA A 102 2.70 -1.40 -8.24
CA ALA A 102 3.81 -1.59 -7.33
C ALA A 102 4.85 -2.62 -7.81
N PRO A 103 4.48 -3.74 -8.47
CA PRO A 103 5.47 -4.68 -9.02
C PRO A 103 6.43 -4.05 -10.04
N LEU A 104 6.02 -2.97 -10.72
CA LEU A 104 6.88 -2.22 -11.65
C LEU A 104 8.00 -1.48 -10.91
N PHE A 105 7.82 -1.18 -9.62
CA PHE A 105 8.81 -0.54 -8.75
C PHE A 105 9.70 -1.54 -7.98
N LYS A 106 9.73 -2.84 -8.34
CA LYS A 106 10.49 -3.86 -7.60
C LYS A 106 11.98 -3.53 -7.41
N GLU A 107 12.61 -2.90 -8.40
CA GLU A 107 14.02 -2.52 -8.33
C GLU A 107 14.26 -1.32 -7.40
N ALA A 108 13.25 -0.46 -7.16
CA ALA A 108 13.33 0.66 -6.21
C ALA A 108 13.58 0.21 -4.76
N VAL A 109 13.36 -1.08 -4.47
CA VAL A 109 13.71 -1.69 -3.18
C VAL A 109 15.22 -1.61 -2.93
N HIS A 110 16.04 -1.63 -3.97
CA HIS A 110 17.50 -1.58 -3.87
C HIS A 110 18.07 -0.15 -3.97
N ILE A 111 17.28 0.80 -4.47
CA ILE A 111 17.68 2.21 -4.66
C ILE A 111 17.33 3.01 -3.40
N LYS A 112 18.34 3.36 -2.60
CA LYS A 112 18.17 3.87 -1.23
C LYS A 112 17.50 5.23 -1.12
N ASN A 113 17.59 6.05 -2.16
CA ASN A 113 17.06 7.41 -2.18
C ASN A 113 15.64 7.50 -2.77
N ILE A 114 14.97 6.37 -2.99
CA ILE A 114 13.55 6.33 -3.36
C ILE A 114 12.71 5.97 -2.13
N ASN A 115 11.72 6.82 -1.85
CA ASN A 115 10.62 6.52 -0.95
C ASN A 115 9.40 6.13 -1.79
N LEU A 116 8.72 5.06 -1.39
CA LEU A 116 7.49 4.58 -2.03
C LEU A 116 6.28 4.78 -1.12
N PRO A 117 5.06 4.89 -1.68
CA PRO A 117 3.84 4.86 -0.89
C PRO A 117 3.74 3.60 -0.04
N LEU A 118 3.06 3.69 1.11
CA LEU A 118 2.84 2.54 1.99
C LEU A 118 2.14 1.39 1.23
N SER A 119 1.17 1.71 0.38
CA SER A 119 0.44 0.73 -0.44
C SER A 119 1.36 -0.05 -1.39
N PHE A 120 2.38 0.60 -1.95
CA PHE A 120 3.34 -0.07 -2.83
C PHE A 120 4.30 -0.95 -2.04
N TRP A 121 4.79 -0.46 -0.90
CA TRP A 121 5.54 -1.29 0.04
C TRP A 121 4.73 -2.50 0.50
N ASP A 122 3.44 -2.35 0.73
CA ASP A 122 2.57 -3.45 1.14
C ASP A 122 2.58 -4.56 0.09
N VAL A 123 2.32 -4.21 -1.17
CA VAL A 123 2.32 -5.15 -2.29
C VAL A 123 3.70 -5.79 -2.49
N LEU A 124 4.77 -5.01 -2.47
CA LEU A 124 6.14 -5.50 -2.65
C LEU A 124 6.57 -6.47 -1.54
N ASN A 125 6.05 -6.28 -0.32
CA ASN A 125 6.25 -7.21 0.80
C ASN A 125 5.29 -8.42 0.77
N GLY A 126 4.52 -8.58 -0.31
CA GLY A 126 3.61 -9.70 -0.54
C GLY A 126 2.16 -9.48 -0.10
N GLY A 127 1.84 -8.28 0.38
CA GLY A 127 0.48 -7.80 0.66
C GLY A 127 -0.36 -8.74 1.53
N ILE A 128 -1.66 -8.70 1.28
CA ILE A 128 -2.64 -9.50 2.02
C ILE A 128 -2.38 -11.01 1.91
N GLN A 129 -1.84 -11.49 0.78
CA GLN A 129 -1.54 -12.92 0.60
C GLN A 129 -0.44 -13.39 1.56
N ALA A 130 0.63 -12.60 1.72
CA ALA A 130 1.69 -12.89 2.69
C ALA A 130 1.16 -12.86 4.14
N ARG A 131 0.22 -11.97 4.45
CA ARG A 131 -0.41 -11.92 5.76
C ARG A 131 -1.37 -13.09 6.01
N ILE A 132 -2.17 -13.48 5.02
CA ILE A 132 -3.00 -14.70 5.10
C ILE A 132 -2.12 -15.93 5.34
N LYS A 133 -0.99 -16.03 4.63
CA LYS A 133 0.01 -17.07 4.87
C LYS A 133 0.48 -17.08 6.33
N GLN A 134 0.82 -15.92 6.89
CA GLN A 134 1.22 -15.82 8.29
C GLN A 134 0.10 -16.23 9.26
N VAL A 135 -1.17 -15.89 8.99
CA VAL A 135 -2.29 -16.35 9.80
C VAL A 135 -2.39 -17.88 9.72
N ALA A 136 -2.31 -18.46 8.53
CA ALA A 136 -2.39 -19.90 8.33
C ALA A 136 -1.24 -20.66 9.03
N GLU A 137 -0.04 -20.11 9.04
CA GLU A 137 1.13 -20.72 9.68
C GLU A 137 1.12 -20.58 11.21
N LYS A 138 0.61 -19.46 11.75
CA LYS A 138 0.71 -19.15 13.20
C LYS A 138 -0.54 -19.52 13.99
N GLU A 139 -1.71 -19.50 13.37
CA GLU A 139 -2.99 -19.70 14.08
C GLU A 139 -3.64 -21.06 13.80
N SER A 140 -3.06 -21.87 12.92
CA SER A 140 -3.53 -23.21 12.56
C SER A 140 -2.38 -24.22 12.56
N PRO A 141 -2.56 -25.42 13.17
CA PRO A 141 -1.53 -26.47 13.19
C PRO A 141 -1.30 -27.11 11.81
N SER A 142 -2.24 -27.00 10.88
CA SER A 142 -2.11 -27.52 9.52
C SER A 142 -2.96 -26.75 8.52
N VAL A 143 -2.63 -26.90 7.23
CA VAL A 143 -3.45 -26.35 6.13
C VAL A 143 -4.88 -26.91 6.16
N SER A 144 -5.04 -28.18 6.53
CA SER A 144 -6.36 -28.81 6.66
C SER A 144 -7.19 -28.17 7.77
N ASP A 145 -6.58 -27.89 8.92
CA ASP A 145 -7.24 -27.18 10.02
C ASP A 145 -7.69 -25.77 9.59
N PHE A 146 -6.80 -25.04 8.91
CA PHE A 146 -7.13 -23.71 8.41
C PHE A 146 -8.31 -23.74 7.44
N CYS A 147 -8.32 -24.67 6.48
CA CYS A 147 -9.43 -24.88 5.55
C CYS A 147 -10.73 -25.22 6.29
N GLN A 148 -10.69 -26.12 7.27
CA GLN A 148 -11.85 -26.52 8.05
C GLN A 148 -12.44 -25.33 8.83
N ARG A 149 -11.61 -24.55 9.51
CA ARG A 149 -12.06 -23.41 10.33
C ARG A 149 -12.59 -22.25 9.49
N THR A 150 -11.98 -21.99 8.34
CA THR A 150 -12.41 -20.90 7.44
C THR A 150 -13.51 -21.31 6.47
N GLY A 151 -13.74 -22.61 6.28
CA GLY A 151 -14.61 -23.14 5.23
C GLY A 151 -14.12 -22.78 3.82
N LEU A 152 -12.81 -22.65 3.62
CA LEU A 152 -12.17 -22.46 2.32
C LEU A 152 -11.75 -23.81 1.75
N SER A 153 -11.93 -24.02 0.44
CA SER A 153 -11.37 -25.19 -0.21
C SER A 153 -9.84 -25.09 -0.27
N PHE A 154 -9.17 -26.24 -0.24
CA PHE A 154 -7.72 -26.32 -0.35
C PHE A 154 -7.20 -25.61 -1.62
N THR A 155 -7.88 -25.78 -2.76
CA THR A 155 -7.51 -25.13 -4.02
C THR A 155 -7.52 -23.61 -3.93
N ILE A 156 -8.58 -23.01 -3.38
CA ILE A 156 -8.69 -21.55 -3.22
C ILE A 156 -7.58 -21.04 -2.32
N LEU A 157 -7.35 -21.73 -1.19
CA LEU A 157 -6.28 -21.36 -0.27
C LEU A 157 -4.91 -21.42 -0.95
N MET A 158 -4.61 -22.50 -1.66
CA MET A 158 -3.31 -22.66 -2.36
C MET A 158 -3.11 -21.63 -3.46
N ASN A 159 -4.15 -21.25 -4.20
CA ASN A 159 -4.05 -20.15 -5.18
C ASN A 159 -3.67 -18.82 -4.53
N ILE A 160 -4.24 -18.52 -3.36
CA ILE A 160 -3.90 -17.31 -2.59
C ILE A 160 -2.48 -17.39 -2.04
N LEU A 161 -2.11 -18.51 -1.40
CA LEU A 161 -0.81 -18.67 -0.76
C LEU A 161 0.35 -18.67 -1.77
N LEU A 162 0.13 -19.22 -2.96
CA LEU A 162 1.07 -19.21 -4.08
C LEU A 162 1.00 -17.92 -4.91
N ARG A 163 0.25 -16.91 -4.45
CA ARG A 163 0.09 -15.59 -5.08
C ARG A 163 -0.45 -15.62 -6.51
N LYS A 164 -1.23 -16.65 -6.85
CA LYS A 164 -1.89 -16.76 -8.17
C LYS A 164 -3.15 -15.92 -8.26
N GLU A 165 -3.83 -15.70 -7.13
CA GLU A 165 -5.11 -14.98 -7.07
C GLU A 165 -5.21 -14.14 -5.80
N LEU A 166 -5.76 -12.91 -5.92
CA LEU A 166 -6.04 -12.07 -4.76
C LEU A 166 -7.27 -12.60 -3.99
N PRO A 167 -7.24 -12.56 -2.64
CA PRO A 167 -8.40 -12.95 -1.84
C PRO A 167 -9.56 -11.95 -2.06
N THR A 168 -10.76 -12.46 -2.31
CA THR A 168 -11.96 -11.64 -2.34
C THR A 168 -12.34 -11.16 -0.94
N VAL A 169 -13.16 -10.12 -0.83
CA VAL A 169 -13.69 -9.63 0.45
C VAL A 169 -14.36 -10.75 1.25
N TRP A 170 -15.09 -11.64 0.58
CA TRP A 170 -15.72 -12.82 1.19
C TRP A 170 -14.71 -13.77 1.83
N ILE A 171 -13.58 -14.01 1.17
CA ILE A 171 -12.50 -14.85 1.71
C ILE A 171 -11.88 -14.19 2.93
N VAL A 172 -11.62 -12.88 2.88
CA VAL A 172 -11.08 -12.15 4.03
C VAL A 172 -12.04 -12.19 5.22
N GLN A 173 -13.36 -12.04 4.98
CA GLN A 173 -14.38 -12.16 6.01
C GLN A 173 -14.38 -13.54 6.66
N LYS A 174 -14.34 -14.62 5.88
CA LYS A 174 -14.23 -15.99 6.40
C LYS A 174 -13.02 -16.18 7.31
N ILE A 175 -11.87 -15.61 6.94
CA ILE A 175 -10.65 -15.66 7.75
C ILE A 175 -10.86 -14.89 9.06
N LEU A 176 -11.35 -13.64 9.01
CA LEU A 176 -11.54 -12.83 10.22
C LEU A 176 -12.58 -13.42 11.18
N ILE A 177 -13.61 -14.10 10.66
CA ILE A 177 -14.60 -14.82 11.47
C ILE A 177 -13.96 -16.04 12.15
N ALA A 178 -13.14 -16.81 11.43
CA ALA A 178 -12.48 -18.01 11.97
C ALA A 178 -11.35 -17.70 12.97
N PHE A 179 -10.76 -16.49 12.87
CA PHE A 179 -9.65 -16.03 13.68
C PHE A 179 -9.92 -14.63 14.27
N PRO A 180 -10.84 -14.51 15.26
CA PRO A 180 -11.31 -13.22 15.77
C PRO A 180 -10.24 -12.41 16.53
N SER A 181 -9.13 -13.03 16.90
CA SER A 181 -7.96 -12.35 17.49
C SER A 181 -7.13 -11.56 16.47
N ILE A 182 -7.32 -11.83 15.17
CA ILE A 182 -6.57 -11.17 14.09
C ILE A 182 -7.07 -9.74 13.90
N ASN A 183 -6.14 -8.81 13.88
CA ASN A 183 -6.40 -7.42 13.59
C ASN A 183 -6.73 -7.25 12.09
N ALA A 184 -7.98 -6.86 11.80
CA ALA A 184 -8.43 -6.63 10.42
C ALA A 184 -7.62 -5.55 9.69
N ARG A 185 -7.18 -4.50 10.40
CA ARG A 185 -6.39 -3.42 9.82
C ARG A 185 -5.00 -3.91 9.40
N TRP A 186 -4.38 -4.75 10.23
CA TRP A 186 -3.14 -5.41 9.86
C TRP A 186 -3.35 -6.36 8.68
N LEU A 187 -4.39 -7.21 8.72
CA LEU A 187 -4.63 -8.18 7.65
C LEU A 187 -4.90 -7.50 6.30
N LEU A 188 -5.66 -6.41 6.29
CA LEU A 188 -6.03 -5.69 5.06
C LEU A 188 -4.90 -4.79 4.57
N LEU A 189 -4.27 -4.01 5.46
CA LEU A 189 -3.42 -2.87 5.08
C LEU A 189 -1.96 -3.02 5.53
N GLY A 190 -1.63 -4.07 6.30
CA GLY A 190 -0.31 -4.22 6.91
C GLY A 190 -0.05 -3.28 8.09
N GLU A 191 -1.07 -2.57 8.58
CA GLU A 191 -0.94 -1.57 9.64
C GLU A 191 -1.17 -2.14 11.05
N GLY A 192 -0.24 -1.86 11.97
CA GLY A 192 -0.29 -2.30 13.35
C GLY A 192 0.18 -3.74 13.56
N ASP A 193 -0.17 -4.33 14.69
CA ASP A 193 0.19 -5.71 15.02
C ASP A 193 -0.81 -6.72 14.46
N MET A 194 -0.33 -7.93 14.18
CA MET A 194 -1.13 -9.06 13.66
C MET A 194 -2.30 -9.41 14.57
N LYS A 195 -2.07 -9.44 15.87
CA LYS A 195 -3.11 -9.71 16.86
C LYS A 195 -3.58 -8.40 17.45
N LEU A 196 -4.87 -8.36 17.80
CA LEU A 196 -5.38 -7.31 18.66
C LEU A 196 -4.63 -7.37 20.00
N THR A 197 -3.79 -6.38 20.29
CA THR A 197 -3.30 -6.17 21.66
C THR A 197 -4.52 -6.05 22.57
N LYS A 198 -4.48 -6.66 23.77
CA LYS A 198 -5.50 -6.47 24.82
C LYS A 198 -5.55 -4.99 25.23
N ARG A 199 -6.14 -4.13 24.41
CA ARG A 199 -6.81 -2.92 24.87
C ARG A 199 -8.28 -3.26 24.95
N ASN A 200 -8.60 -3.86 26.09
CA ASN A 200 -9.87 -3.69 26.79
C ASN A 200 -10.34 -2.23 26.64
N SER A 201 -11.12 -1.92 25.60
CA SER A 201 -11.91 -0.68 25.60
C SER A 201 -13.36 -0.91 25.17
N PHE A 202 -13.65 -1.90 24.32
CA PHE A 202 -15.04 -2.18 23.93
C PHE A 202 -15.75 -3.06 24.96
N PHE A 203 -15.13 -4.19 25.35
CA PHE A 203 -15.69 -5.05 26.40
C PHE A 203 -15.65 -4.40 27.79
N THR A 204 -14.64 -3.61 28.12
CA THR A 204 -14.60 -2.82 29.36
C THR A 204 -15.66 -1.74 29.36
N ARG A 205 -15.83 -0.96 28.27
CA ARG A 205 -16.90 0.06 28.22
C ARG A 205 -18.28 -0.56 28.27
N ILE A 206 -18.49 -1.72 27.65
CA ILE A 206 -19.77 -2.44 27.76
C ILE A 206 -19.95 -2.95 29.19
N ASN A 207 -18.94 -3.55 29.82
CA ASN A 207 -19.05 -3.99 31.22
C ASN A 207 -19.25 -2.81 32.19
N ASP A 208 -18.57 -1.68 32.00
CA ASP A 208 -18.74 -0.48 32.81
C ASP A 208 -20.14 0.12 32.58
N PHE A 209 -20.63 0.14 31.34
CA PHE A 209 -21.97 0.60 31.01
C PHE A 209 -23.06 -0.31 31.57
N LEU A 210 -22.88 -1.63 31.50
CA LEU A 210 -23.78 -2.62 32.11
C LEU A 210 -23.72 -2.56 33.64
N HIS A 211 -22.54 -2.40 34.25
CA HIS A 211 -22.42 -2.17 35.68
C HIS A 211 -23.13 -0.89 36.12
N ILE A 212 -23.04 0.20 35.36
CA ILE A 212 -23.78 1.44 35.63
C ILE A 212 -25.31 1.22 35.47
N LEU A 213 -25.74 0.44 34.47
CA LEU A 213 -27.15 0.14 34.23
C LEU A 213 -27.78 -0.74 35.33
N PHE A 214 -27.01 -1.70 35.85
CA PHE A 214 -27.48 -2.72 36.80
C PHE A 214 -27.06 -2.47 38.26
N ALA A 215 -26.22 -1.49 38.55
CA ALA A 215 -25.92 -1.08 39.93
C ALA A 215 -26.93 -0.06 40.50
N SER A 216 -27.91 0.39 39.70
CA SER A 216 -28.92 1.39 40.11
C SER A 216 -30.32 0.81 40.40
N LYS A 217 -30.54 -0.51 40.37
CA LYS A 217 -31.82 -1.13 40.77
C LYS A 217 -31.72 -2.64 40.91
#